data_AF-A0A7K4GY07-F1
#
_entry.id   AF-A0A7K4GY07-F1
#
_cell.length_a   1.000
_cell.length_b   1.000
_cell.length_c   1.000
_cell.angle_alpha   90.00
_cell.angle_beta   90.00
_cell.angle_gamma   90.00
#
_symmetry.space_group_name_H-M   'P 1'
#
loop_
_entity.id
_entity.type
_entity.pdbx_description
1 polymer ?
#
loop_
_entity_poly.entity_id
_entity_poly.type
_entity_poly.pdbx_seq_one_letter_code
_entity_poly.pdbx_strand_id
1 'polypeptide(L)'
;MSSEESGNKHYVPFVGLLEDYVGRSPWDYYSWGHIAFGIATFSIFSLLITIWELFIGPATMPWYYILIFVLIVAVGWELIENTILWKLGLKYENRRDSFINALFDIIFVTGGGTATWLMKWIIMDVMGHLGRWFYLSAIILFCFVLIAYFIGFFITNEETKKARKELGKVIS
;
A
#
# COMPACT_ATOMS: atom_id res chain seq x y z
N MET A 1 5.29 -51.25 16.54
CA MET A 1 5.59 -50.20 15.54
C MET A 1 4.35 -49.35 15.37
N SER A 2 4.24 -48.26 16.12
CA SER A 2 3.29 -47.19 15.84
C SER A 2 4.10 -45.90 15.91
N SER A 3 4.48 -45.39 14.75
CA SER A 3 5.05 -44.06 14.61
C SER A 3 3.98 -43.07 15.02
N GLU A 4 4.07 -42.58 16.25
CA GLU A 4 3.46 -41.32 16.66
C GLU A 4 4.10 -40.22 15.81
N GLU A 5 3.54 -39.97 14.63
CA GLU A 5 3.70 -38.69 13.95
C GLU A 5 3.01 -37.65 14.84
N SER A 6 3.74 -37.15 15.84
CA SER A 6 3.35 -35.95 16.55
C SER A 6 3.25 -34.86 15.50
N GLY A 7 2.02 -34.47 15.16
CA GLY A 7 1.73 -33.34 14.31
C GLY A 7 2.36 -32.09 14.92
N ASN A 8 3.59 -31.79 14.51
CA ASN A 8 4.27 -30.55 14.84
C ASN A 8 3.41 -29.44 14.25
N LYS A 9 2.57 -28.83 15.09
CA LYS A 9 1.91 -27.57 14.76
C LYS A 9 3.04 -26.60 14.44
N HIS A 10 3.27 -26.36 13.16
CA HIS A 10 4.25 -25.39 12.71
C HIS A 10 3.85 -24.04 13.32
N TYR A 11 4.60 -23.61 14.32
CA TYR A 11 4.39 -22.33 14.97
C TYR A 11 4.66 -21.23 13.95
N VAL A 12 3.64 -20.44 13.65
CA VAL A 12 3.80 -19.22 12.86
C VAL A 12 3.90 -18.06 13.85
N PRO A 13 5.05 -17.37 13.93
CA PRO A 13 5.21 -16.24 14.82
C PRO A 13 4.28 -15.09 14.40
N PHE A 14 3.98 -14.18 15.34
CA PHE A 14 3.25 -12.96 15.00
C PHE A 14 4.06 -12.06 14.04
N VAL A 15 5.37 -11.96 14.27
CA VAL A 15 6.30 -11.20 13.42
C VAL A 15 7.15 -12.19 12.62
N GLY A 16 6.98 -12.19 11.29
CA GLY A 16 7.72 -13.00 10.35
C GLY A 16 8.99 -12.31 9.89
N LEU A 17 10.06 -12.41 10.70
CA LEU A 17 11.38 -11.83 10.37
C LEU A 17 12.18 -12.67 9.36
N LEU A 18 11.80 -13.92 9.14
CA LEU A 18 12.44 -14.82 8.16
C LEU A 18 11.59 -14.87 6.88
N GLU A 19 12.22 -15.08 5.73
CA GLU A 19 11.55 -15.15 4.40
C GLU A 19 10.41 -16.19 4.39
N ASP A 20 10.64 -17.36 5.01
CA ASP A 20 9.63 -18.43 5.14
C ASP A 20 8.33 -18.00 5.86
N TYR A 21 8.39 -16.91 6.63
CA TYR A 21 7.29 -16.39 7.44
C TYR A 21 6.63 -15.11 6.89
N VAL A 22 7.22 -14.49 5.85
CA VAL A 22 6.51 -13.52 4.98
C VAL A 22 5.17 -14.14 4.58
N GLY A 23 4.11 -13.38 4.28
CA GLY A 23 2.78 -13.85 3.80
C GLY A 23 2.06 -14.92 4.66
N ARG A 24 2.62 -15.31 5.81
CA ARG A 24 2.05 -16.29 6.77
C ARG A 24 1.83 -15.62 8.11
N SER A 25 2.79 -14.81 8.54
CA SER A 25 2.72 -14.09 9.80
C SER A 25 1.78 -12.88 9.67
N PRO A 26 1.05 -12.51 10.73
CA PRO A 26 0.30 -11.27 10.82
C PRO A 26 1.11 -10.03 10.41
N TRP A 27 2.35 -9.94 10.90
CA TRP A 27 3.27 -8.85 10.59
C TRP A 27 4.48 -9.41 9.86
N ASP A 28 4.81 -8.88 8.69
CA ASP A 28 5.99 -9.24 7.92
C ASP A 28 6.69 -8.01 7.32
N TYR A 29 7.64 -8.26 6.41
CA TYR A 29 8.39 -7.22 5.72
C TYR A 29 7.48 -6.24 4.95
N TYR A 30 6.39 -6.72 4.34
CA TYR A 30 5.49 -5.93 3.51
C TYR A 30 4.44 -5.15 4.30
N SER A 31 4.22 -5.47 5.59
CA SER A 31 3.28 -4.75 6.46
C SER A 31 3.52 -3.23 6.50
N TRP A 32 4.78 -2.77 6.43
CA TRP A 32 5.09 -1.34 6.32
C TRP A 32 4.60 -0.72 5.00
N GLY A 33 4.67 -1.49 3.91
CA GLY A 33 4.12 -1.13 2.61
C GLY A 33 2.59 -0.97 2.69
N HIS A 34 1.90 -1.86 3.41
CA HIS A 34 0.45 -1.76 3.64
C HIS A 34 0.07 -0.51 4.44
N ILE A 35 0.81 -0.17 5.50
CA ILE A 35 0.59 1.08 6.25
C ILE A 35 0.77 2.30 5.33
N ALA A 36 1.87 2.33 4.58
CA ALA A 36 2.16 3.42 3.64
C ALA A 36 1.09 3.52 2.54
N PHE A 37 0.60 2.38 2.04
CA PHE A 37 -0.48 2.32 1.07
C PHE A 37 -1.79 2.87 1.63
N GLY A 38 -2.08 2.62 2.91
CA GLY A 38 -3.19 3.23 3.63
C GLY A 38 -3.13 4.75 3.70
N ILE A 39 -1.96 5.28 4.06
CA ILE A 39 -1.69 6.73 4.11
C ILE A 39 -1.87 7.37 2.73
N ALA A 40 -1.29 6.74 1.70
CA ALA A 40 -1.38 7.21 0.32
C ALA A 40 -2.84 7.18 -0.19
N THR A 41 -3.55 6.09 0.05
CA THR A 41 -4.95 5.92 -0.34
C THR A 41 -5.83 6.99 0.32
N PHE A 42 -5.71 7.18 1.63
CA PHE A 42 -6.46 8.22 2.34
C PHE A 42 -6.19 9.60 1.74
N SER A 43 -4.92 9.92 1.49
CA SER A 43 -4.52 11.20 0.90
C SER A 43 -5.11 11.39 -0.49
N ILE A 44 -5.00 10.39 -1.37
CA ILE A 44 -5.56 10.46 -2.73
C ILE A 44 -7.07 10.70 -2.70
N PHE A 45 -7.82 9.91 -1.93
CA PHE A 45 -9.27 10.07 -1.87
C PHE A 45 -9.71 11.35 -1.16
N SER A 46 -8.89 11.90 -0.24
CA SER A 46 -9.20 13.19 0.38
C SER A 46 -9.14 14.37 -0.60
N LEU A 47 -8.50 14.21 -1.76
CA LEU A 47 -8.58 15.19 -2.84
C LEU A 47 -10.00 15.36 -3.38
N LEU A 48 -10.84 14.31 -3.36
CA LEU A 48 -12.22 14.44 -3.83
C LEU A 48 -12.97 15.50 -3.01
N ILE A 49 -12.80 15.47 -1.68
CA ILE A 49 -13.37 16.46 -0.78
C ILE A 49 -12.66 17.81 -0.99
N THR A 50 -11.33 17.83 -1.01
CA THR A 50 -10.56 19.08 -1.08
C THR A 50 -10.81 19.85 -2.39
N ILE A 51 -10.88 19.15 -3.53
CA ILE A 51 -11.19 19.71 -4.85
C ILE A 51 -12.64 20.21 -4.89
N TRP A 52 -13.59 19.42 -4.37
CA TRP A 52 -14.97 19.86 -4.25
C TRP A 52 -15.06 21.17 -3.46
N GLU A 53 -14.39 21.23 -2.31
CA GLU A 53 -14.36 22.42 -1.47
C GLU A 53 -13.79 23.65 -2.17
N LEU A 54 -12.77 23.45 -2.99
CA LEU A 54 -12.11 24.52 -3.74
C LEU A 54 -13.05 25.16 -4.78
N PHE A 55 -13.83 24.34 -5.49
CA PHE A 55 -14.65 24.82 -6.62
C PHE A 55 -16.08 25.18 -6.26
N ILE A 56 -16.66 24.51 -5.25
CA ILE A 56 -18.10 24.60 -4.95
C ILE A 56 -18.36 25.25 -3.59
N GLY A 57 -17.36 25.30 -2.70
CA GLY A 57 -17.50 25.78 -1.33
C GLY A 57 -17.52 24.64 -0.30
N PRO A 58 -17.68 24.95 1.00
CA PRO A 58 -17.48 23.98 2.09
C PRO A 58 -18.22 22.67 1.83
N ALA A 59 -17.51 21.55 1.88
CA ALA A 59 -18.07 20.28 1.49
C ALA A 59 -19.09 19.87 2.54
N THR A 60 -20.28 19.53 2.09
CA THR A 60 -21.27 18.80 2.90
C THR A 60 -20.83 17.36 3.15
N MET A 61 -19.84 16.86 2.41
CA MET A 61 -19.37 15.49 2.49
C MET A 61 -18.53 15.25 3.77
N PRO A 62 -18.97 14.36 4.67
CA PRO A 62 -18.19 14.00 5.85
C PRO A 62 -16.88 13.28 5.50
N TRP A 63 -15.80 13.67 6.19
CA TRP A 63 -14.46 13.13 6.00
C TRP A 63 -14.32 11.62 6.29
N TYR A 64 -15.23 11.05 7.10
CA TYR A 64 -15.20 9.61 7.38
C TYR A 64 -15.54 8.74 6.16
N TYR A 65 -16.17 9.29 5.11
CA TYR A 65 -16.39 8.54 3.87
C TYR A 65 -15.07 8.14 3.20
N ILE A 66 -14.01 8.93 3.38
CA ILE A 66 -12.67 8.57 2.89
C ILE A 66 -12.17 7.29 3.57
N LEU A 67 -12.47 7.06 4.84
CA LEU A 67 -12.10 5.82 5.53
C LEU A 67 -12.85 4.60 4.97
N ILE A 68 -14.10 4.78 4.53
CA ILE A 68 -14.85 3.71 3.84
C ILE A 68 -14.17 3.37 2.51
N PHE A 69 -13.75 4.38 1.74
CA PHE A 69 -12.99 4.14 0.51
C PHE A 69 -11.65 3.45 0.77
N VAL A 70 -10.92 3.84 1.82
CA VAL A 70 -9.68 3.16 2.22
C VAL A 70 -9.94 1.68 2.52
N LEU A 71 -11.00 1.36 3.27
CA LEU A 71 -11.36 -0.03 3.57
C LEU A 71 -11.72 -0.84 2.31
N ILE A 72 -12.49 -0.24 1.40
CA ILE A 72 -12.83 -0.87 0.11
C ILE A 72 -11.56 -1.16 -0.69
N VAL A 73 -10.62 -0.21 -0.74
CA VAL A 73 -9.34 -0.38 -1.43
C VAL A 73 -8.48 -1.43 -0.75
N ALA A 74 -8.43 -1.46 0.58
CA ALA A 74 -7.69 -2.47 1.34
C ALA A 74 -8.18 -3.89 1.00
N VAL A 75 -9.50 -4.12 1.08
CA VAL A 75 -10.10 -5.41 0.73
C VAL A 75 -9.90 -5.73 -0.75
N GLY A 76 -10.12 -4.75 -1.63
CA GLY A 76 -9.95 -4.92 -3.08
C GLY A 76 -8.52 -5.29 -3.45
N TRP A 77 -7.54 -4.65 -2.82
CA TRP A 77 -6.12 -4.93 -3.03
C TRP A 77 -5.78 -6.36 -2.62
N GLU A 78 -6.18 -6.79 -1.42
CA GLU A 78 -5.93 -8.17 -0.98
C GLU A 78 -6.56 -9.21 -1.91
N LEU A 79 -7.76 -8.94 -2.41
CA LEU A 79 -8.41 -9.82 -3.38
C LEU A 79 -7.61 -9.85 -4.69
N ILE A 80 -7.18 -8.71 -5.22
CA ILE A 80 -6.36 -8.64 -6.45
C ILE A 80 -5.04 -9.38 -6.25
N GLU A 81 -4.36 -9.16 -5.13
CA GLU A 81 -3.08 -9.78 -4.83
C GLU A 81 -3.20 -11.31 -4.71
N ASN A 82 -4.13 -11.78 -3.88
CA ASN A 82 -4.31 -13.20 -3.61
C ASN A 82 -5.10 -13.96 -4.68
N THR A 83 -5.51 -13.30 -5.76
CA THR A 83 -6.13 -13.96 -6.92
C THR A 83 -5.42 -13.68 -8.24
N ILE A 84 -5.29 -12.42 -8.65
CA ILE A 84 -4.75 -12.03 -9.96
C ILE A 84 -3.23 -12.14 -9.93
N LEU A 85 -2.56 -11.48 -8.96
CA LEU A 85 -1.09 -11.47 -8.92
C LEU A 85 -0.52 -12.86 -8.66
N TRP A 86 -1.17 -13.64 -7.79
CA TRP A 86 -0.82 -15.03 -7.57
C TRP A 86 -0.96 -15.89 -8.84
N LYS A 87 -2.08 -15.79 -9.58
CA LYS A 87 -2.27 -16.54 -10.83
C LYS A 87 -1.28 -16.15 -11.92
N LEU A 88 -0.84 -14.89 -11.94
CA LEU A 88 0.16 -14.40 -12.89
C LEU A 88 1.60 -14.75 -12.48
N GLY A 89 1.82 -15.35 -11.31
CA GLY A 89 3.15 -15.64 -10.79
C GLY A 89 3.95 -14.37 -10.44
N LEU A 90 3.28 -13.23 -10.27
CA LEU A 90 3.90 -11.94 -9.96
C LEU A 90 4.05 -11.70 -8.46
N LYS A 91 3.47 -12.56 -7.65
CA LYS A 91 3.59 -12.49 -6.19
C LYS A 91 4.98 -12.94 -5.75
N TYR A 92 5.53 -12.30 -4.71
CA TYR A 92 6.80 -12.69 -4.10
C TYR A 92 6.79 -14.20 -3.83
N GLU A 93 7.82 -14.91 -4.29
CA GLU A 93 7.97 -16.39 -4.21
C GLU A 93 6.78 -17.21 -4.74
N ASN A 94 5.88 -16.63 -5.53
CA ASN A 94 4.70 -17.29 -6.11
C ASN A 94 3.83 -18.05 -5.10
N ARG A 95 3.65 -17.45 -3.93
CA ARG A 95 2.96 -18.02 -2.77
C ARG A 95 1.69 -17.22 -2.49
N ARG A 96 0.67 -17.89 -1.97
CA ARG A 96 -0.57 -17.24 -1.52
C ARG A 96 -0.45 -16.89 -0.04
N ASP A 97 -1.07 -15.78 0.37
CA ASP A 97 -1.09 -15.44 1.78
C ASP A 97 -1.99 -16.36 2.57
N SER A 98 -1.62 -16.54 3.83
CA SER A 98 -2.57 -17.08 4.81
C SER A 98 -3.70 -16.08 5.05
N PHE A 99 -4.87 -16.59 5.43
CA PHE A 99 -6.00 -15.74 5.82
C PHE A 99 -5.64 -14.72 6.90
N ILE A 100 -4.80 -15.10 7.86
CA ILE A 100 -4.39 -14.23 8.97
C ILE A 100 -3.53 -13.07 8.46
N ASN A 101 -2.56 -13.35 7.57
CA ASN A 101 -1.71 -12.32 7.00
C ASN A 101 -2.54 -11.32 6.17
N ALA A 102 -3.36 -11.80 5.23
CA ALA A 102 -4.24 -10.93 4.44
C ALA A 102 -5.21 -10.09 5.30
N LEU A 103 -5.73 -10.66 6.39
CA LEU A 103 -6.55 -9.89 7.34
C LEU A 103 -5.76 -8.76 8.00
N PHE A 104 -4.51 -9.02 8.41
CA PHE A 104 -3.66 -8.01 9.01
C PHE A 104 -3.20 -6.96 8.02
N ASP A 105 -2.98 -7.31 6.76
CA ASP A 105 -2.66 -6.35 5.70
C ASP A 105 -3.82 -5.38 5.48
N ILE A 106 -5.07 -5.85 5.48
CA ILE A 106 -6.27 -4.97 5.47
C ILE A 106 -6.28 -4.05 6.70
N ILE A 107 -5.97 -4.58 7.89
CA ILE A 107 -5.90 -3.81 9.13
C ILE A 107 -4.80 -2.74 9.04
N PHE A 108 -3.64 -3.05 8.45
CA PHE A 108 -2.54 -2.11 8.31
C PHE A 108 -2.85 -1.00 7.30
N VAL A 109 -3.44 -1.32 6.14
CA VAL A 109 -3.91 -0.31 5.18
C VAL A 109 -4.97 0.59 5.84
N THR A 110 -5.96 0.00 6.49
CA THR A 110 -7.03 0.77 7.16
C THR A 110 -6.48 1.59 8.33
N GLY A 111 -5.52 1.05 9.08
CA GLY A 111 -4.83 1.70 10.19
C GLY A 111 -4.01 2.91 9.73
N GLY A 112 -3.26 2.80 8.64
CA GLY A 112 -2.52 3.91 8.03
C GLY A 112 -3.45 5.06 7.58
N GLY A 113 -4.58 4.73 6.96
CA GLY A 113 -5.60 5.71 6.60
C GLY A 113 -6.26 6.36 7.82
N THR A 114 -6.57 5.58 8.85
CA THR A 114 -7.15 6.07 10.12
C THR A 114 -6.19 7.01 10.85
N ALA A 115 -4.92 6.65 10.94
CA ALA A 115 -3.89 7.51 11.53
C ALA A 115 -3.80 8.86 10.79
N THR A 116 -3.85 8.83 9.45
CA THR A 116 -3.84 10.04 8.62
C THR A 116 -5.10 10.88 8.82
N TRP A 117 -6.26 10.24 8.95
CA TRP A 117 -7.51 10.92 9.29
C TRP A 117 -7.48 11.58 10.66
N LEU A 118 -6.85 10.97 11.66
CA LEU A 118 -6.67 11.59 12.98
C LEU A 118 -5.71 12.78 12.90
N MET A 119 -4.58 12.62 12.20
CA MET A 119 -3.61 13.70 11.96
C MET A 119 -4.22 14.88 11.23
N LYS A 120 -5.23 14.65 10.36
CA LYS A 120 -6.01 15.70 9.71
C LYS A 120 -6.53 16.72 10.69
N TRP A 121 -7.11 16.28 11.81
CA TRP A 121 -7.71 17.16 12.80
C TRP A 121 -6.66 18.10 13.39
N ILE A 122 -5.51 17.55 13.75
CA ILE A 122 -4.37 18.32 14.25
C ILE A 122 -3.90 19.34 13.21
N ILE A 123 -3.74 18.93 11.95
CA ILE A 123 -3.31 19.80 10.85
C ILE A 123 -4.32 20.94 10.62
N MET A 124 -5.61 20.62 10.63
CA MET A 124 -6.68 21.60 10.45
C MET A 124 -6.77 22.58 11.63
N ASP A 125 -6.54 22.12 12.86
CA ASP A 125 -6.55 22.98 14.04
C ASP A 125 -5.34 23.94 14.05
N VAL A 126 -4.16 23.46 13.64
CA VAL A 126 -2.94 24.27 13.62
C VAL A 126 -2.91 25.24 12.43
N MET A 127 -3.33 24.80 11.25
CA MET A 127 -3.19 25.55 10.00
C MET A 127 -4.51 26.19 9.51
N GLY A 128 -5.62 25.93 10.18
CA GLY A 128 -6.94 26.40 9.77
C GLY A 128 -7.32 25.93 8.36
N HIS A 129 -7.83 26.85 7.55
CA HIS A 129 -8.18 26.57 6.15
C HIS A 129 -6.96 26.18 5.28
N LEU A 130 -5.74 26.56 5.68
CA LEU A 130 -4.52 26.16 4.98
C LEU A 130 -4.20 24.67 5.16
N GLY A 131 -4.68 24.05 6.24
CA GLY A 131 -4.50 22.61 6.49
C GLY A 131 -5.09 21.73 5.39
N ARG A 132 -6.02 22.26 4.58
CA ARG A 132 -6.61 21.56 3.43
C ARG A 132 -5.59 21.36 2.30
N TRP A 133 -4.68 22.31 2.11
CA TRP A 133 -3.63 22.22 1.09
C TRP A 133 -2.56 21.18 1.42
N PHE A 134 -2.46 20.75 2.68
CA PHE A 134 -1.53 19.70 3.11
C PHE A 134 -1.70 18.42 2.28
N TYR A 135 -2.95 17.99 2.03
CA TYR A 135 -3.21 16.78 1.25
C TYR A 135 -2.80 16.91 -0.21
N LEU A 136 -3.06 18.08 -0.81
CA LEU A 136 -2.60 18.37 -2.15
C LEU A 136 -1.06 18.33 -2.23
N SER A 137 -0.38 18.99 -1.28
CA SER A 137 1.08 18.98 -1.20
C SER A 137 1.66 17.59 -0.96
N ALA A 138 1.04 16.80 -0.07
CA ALA A 138 1.46 15.44 0.24
C ALA A 138 1.36 14.52 -0.99
N ILE A 139 0.33 14.69 -1.82
CA ILE A 139 0.14 13.88 -3.03
C ILE A 139 1.05 14.34 -4.15
N ILE A 140 1.26 15.65 -4.31
CA ILE A 140 2.26 16.17 -5.25
C ILE A 140 3.62 15.57 -4.91
N LEU A 141 4.00 15.58 -3.63
CA LEU A 141 5.24 14.98 -3.16
C LEU A 141 5.28 13.47 -3.40
N PHE A 142 4.19 12.76 -3.07
CA PHE A 142 4.08 11.32 -3.32
C PHE A 142 4.25 10.98 -4.80
N CYS A 143 3.58 11.71 -5.71
CA CYS A 143 3.72 11.56 -7.15
C CYS A 143 5.16 11.84 -7.61
N PHE A 144 5.81 12.88 -7.09
CA PHE A 144 7.23 13.16 -7.38
C PHE A 144 8.13 12.01 -6.94
N VAL A 145 7.92 11.45 -5.75
CA VAL A 145 8.68 10.30 -5.23
C VAL A 145 8.43 9.06 -6.08
N LEU A 146 7.18 8.80 -6.49
CA LEU A 146 6.83 7.69 -7.38
C LEU A 146 7.49 7.80 -8.75
N ILE A 147 7.48 9.00 -9.35
CA ILE A 147 8.17 9.28 -10.62
C ILE A 147 9.67 9.04 -10.45
N ALA A 148 10.28 9.57 -9.38
CA ALA A 148 11.70 9.37 -9.10
C ALA A 148 12.04 7.90 -8.90
N TYR A 149 11.20 7.14 -8.19
CA TYR A 149 11.32 5.70 -8.02
C TYR A 149 11.28 4.96 -9.36
N PHE A 150 10.30 5.25 -10.22
CA PHE A 150 10.18 4.60 -11.52
C PHE A 150 11.33 4.96 -12.47
N ILE A 151 11.79 6.21 -12.46
CA ILE A 151 12.99 6.61 -13.21
C ILE A 151 14.20 5.82 -12.70
N GLY A 152 14.39 5.76 -11.38
CA GLY A 152 15.47 4.99 -10.75
C GLY A 152 15.42 3.52 -11.14
N PHE A 153 14.25 2.88 -10.99
CA PHE A 153 14.01 1.49 -11.39
C PHE A 153 14.31 1.27 -12.89
N PHE A 154 13.83 2.14 -13.77
CA PHE A 154 14.09 2.05 -15.21
C PHE A 154 15.59 2.19 -15.55
N ILE A 155 16.31 3.05 -14.83
CA ILE A 155 17.75 3.24 -15.02
C ILE A 155 18.54 2.03 -14.50
N THR A 156 18.17 1.46 -13.37
CA THR A 156 18.97 0.44 -12.68
C THR A 156 18.64 -0.99 -13.07
N ASN A 157 17.42 -1.27 -13.53
CA ASN A 157 16.96 -2.59 -13.91
C ASN A 157 17.82 -3.17 -15.06
N GLU A 158 18.37 -4.37 -14.82
CA GLU A 158 19.22 -5.14 -15.72
C GLU A 158 18.56 -5.45 -17.07
N GLU A 159 17.26 -5.78 -17.06
CA GLU A 159 16.51 -6.05 -18.30
C GLU A 159 16.34 -4.77 -19.12
N THR A 160 16.06 -3.65 -18.45
CA THR A 160 15.96 -2.34 -19.11
C THR A 160 17.32 -1.84 -19.60
N LYS A 161 18.43 -2.20 -18.93
CA LYS A 161 19.79 -1.96 -19.43
C LYS A 161 20.08 -2.80 -20.68
N LYS A 162 19.66 -4.08 -20.72
CA LYS A 162 19.81 -4.95 -21.89
C LYS A 162 19.01 -4.42 -23.08
N ALA A 163 17.73 -4.08 -22.89
CA ALA A 163 16.87 -3.50 -23.93
C ALA A 163 17.46 -2.20 -24.52
N ARG A 164 18.03 -1.31 -23.68
CA ARG A 164 18.71 -0.08 -24.15
C ARG A 164 19.96 -0.37 -24.98
N LYS A 165 20.77 -1.35 -24.58
CA LYS A 165 21.95 -1.77 -25.34
C LYS A 165 21.58 -2.36 -26.70
N GLU A 166 20.48 -3.10 -26.78
CA GLU A 166 19.99 -3.65 -28.04
C GLU A 166 19.45 -2.56 -28.96
N LEU A 167 18.67 -1.61 -28.45
CA LEU A 167 18.18 -0.47 -29.23
C LEU A 167 19.34 0.38 -29.79
N GLY A 168 20.38 0.61 -28.99
CA GLY A 168 21.57 1.36 -29.41
C GLY A 168 22.36 0.68 -30.53
N LYS A 169 22.30 -0.65 -30.66
CA LYS A 169 22.92 -1.39 -31.76
C LYS A 169 22.14 -1.32 -33.08
N VAL A 170 20.84 -1.06 -33.02
CA VAL A 170 19.98 -0.93 -34.21
C VAL A 170 20.10 0.46 -34.83
N ILE A 171 20.46 1.46 -34.02
CA ILE A 171 20.57 2.87 -34.42
C ILE A 171 22.02 3.22 -34.85
N SER A 172 23.01 2.40 -34.50
CA SER A 172 24.41 2.50 -34.95
C SER A 172 24.65 1.72 -36.24
#